data_AF-A0A4R6IG58-F1
#
_entry.id   AF-A0A4R6IG58-F1
#
_cell.length_a   1.000
_cell.length_b   1.000
_cell.length_c   1.000
_cell.angle_alpha   90.00
_cell.angle_beta   90.00
_cell.angle_gamma   90.00
#
_symmetry.space_group_name_H-M   'P 1'
#
loop_
_entity.id
_entity.type
_entity.pdbx_description
1 polymer ?
#
loop_
_entity_poly.entity_id
_entity_poly.type
_entity_poly.pdbx_seq_one_letter_code
_entity_poly.pdbx_strand_id
1 'polypeptide(L)' 'MLSNYLNLQFDVNGKPVRGFCMRIQDDFHETYAVVLDGYHSFCVWIDNSSTWKSSKYTNVEPGVLDRIINHLSIHKLA' A
#
# COMPACT_ATOMS: atom_id res chain seq x y z
N MET A 1 -19.57 -0.08 -6.94
CA MET A 1 -18.61 -0.35 -8.02
C MET A 1 -17.30 -0.78 -7.38
N LEU A 2 -16.60 -1.79 -7.90
CA LEU A 2 -15.37 -2.34 -7.32
C LEU A 2 -14.24 -1.28 -7.33
N SER A 3 -14.22 -0.40 -6.33
CA SER A 3 -13.08 0.48 -6.04
C SER A 3 -11.97 -0.33 -5.36
N ASN A 4 -11.55 -1.44 -5.97
CA ASN A 4 -10.41 -2.20 -5.48
C ASN A 4 -9.11 -1.45 -5.73
N TYR A 5 -9.12 -0.40 -6.55
CA TYR A 5 -7.94 0.40 -6.88
C TYR A 5 -7.94 1.71 -6.09
N LEU A 6 -6.81 1.99 -5.43
CA LEU A 6 -6.52 3.25 -4.78
C LEU A 6 -5.27 3.84 -5.45
N ASN A 7 -5.42 4.96 -6.15
CA ASN A 7 -4.28 5.65 -6.74
C ASN A 7 -3.40 6.28 -5.66
N LEU A 8 -2.09 6.20 -5.86
CA LEU A 8 -1.08 6.77 -4.98
C LEU A 8 -0.30 7.84 -5.75
N GLN A 9 -0.30 9.05 -5.19
CA GLN A 9 0.54 10.13 -5.68
C GLN A 9 0.94 11.02 -4.50
N PHE A 10 2.22 11.02 -4.17
CA PHE A 10 2.77 11.82 -3.08
C PHE A 10 4.29 12.01 -3.26
N ASP A 11 4.88 12.93 -2.49
CA ASP A 11 6.32 13.18 -2.48
C ASP A 11 6.98 12.64 -1.19
N VAL A 12 8.14 12.00 -1.35
CA VAL A 12 9.01 11.59 -0.24
C VAL A 12 10.39 12.17 -0.48
N ASN A 13 10.86 13.01 0.44
CA ASN A 13 12.19 13.67 0.34
C ASN A 13 12.44 14.39 -0.99
N GLY A 14 11.39 15.01 -1.58
CA GLY A 14 11.47 15.71 -2.86
C GLY A 14 11.47 14.79 -4.09
N LYS A 15 11.29 13.48 -3.92
CA LYS A 15 11.09 12.53 -5.02
C LYS A 15 9.60 12.22 -5.18
N PRO A 16 9.02 12.39 -6.37
CA PRO A 16 7.63 12.02 -6.61
C PRO A 16 7.50 10.50 -6.67
N VAL A 17 6.57 9.98 -5.89
CA VAL A 17 6.15 8.58 -5.88
C VAL A 17 4.75 8.49 -6.49
N ARG A 18 4.60 7.64 -7.49
CA ARG A 18 3.35 7.41 -8.20
C ARG A 18 3.09 5.93 -8.34
N GLY A 19 1.81 5.57 -8.33
CA GLY A 19 1.41 4.18 -8.46
C GLY A 19 -0.04 3.97 -8.03
N PHE A 20 -0.35 2.74 -7.66
CA PHE A 20 -1.64 2.37 -7.13
C PHE A 20 -1.54 1.18 -6.18
N CYS A 21 -2.51 1.09 -5.27
CA CYS A 21 -2.81 -0.11 -4.53
C CYS A 21 -4.02 -0.80 -5.18
N MET A 22 -3.99 -2.12 -5.23
CA MET A 22 -5.13 -2.96 -5.60
C MET A 22 -5.46 -3.89 -4.44
N ARG A 23 -6.65 -3.75 -3.87
CA ARG A 23 -7.17 -4.68 -2.86
C ARG A 23 -7.35 -6.06 -3.50
N ILE A 24 -6.67 -7.04 -2.95
CA ILE A 24 -6.84 -8.45 -3.27
C ILE A 24 -8.00 -8.96 -2.40
N GLN A 25 -9.00 -9.54 -3.04
CA GLN A 25 -10.05 -10.25 -2.32
C GLN A 25 -9.48 -11.60 -1.89
N ASP A 26 -9.23 -11.72 -0.60
CA ASP A 26 -8.81 -12.95 0.06
C ASP A 26 -9.65 -13.11 1.33
N ASP A 27 -9.97 -14.35 1.69
CA ASP A 27 -10.87 -14.68 2.80
C ASP A 27 -10.15 -14.57 4.17
N PHE A 28 -8.82 -14.47 4.17
CA PHE A 28 -8.01 -14.49 5.39
C PHE A 28 -7.62 -13.10 5.87
N HIS A 29 -6.93 -12.32 5.02
CA HIS A 29 -6.40 -11.01 5.40
C HIS A 29 -6.76 -9.97 4.37
N GLU A 30 -7.11 -8.77 4.85
CA GLU A 30 -7.26 -7.61 3.98
C GLU A 30 -5.90 -7.23 3.40
N THR A 31 -5.68 -7.62 2.14
CA THR A 31 -4.40 -7.53 1.46
C THR A 31 -4.50 -6.58 0.28
N TYR A 32 -3.46 -5.79 0.07
CA TYR A 32 -3.32 -4.84 -1.02
C TYR A 32 -2.01 -5.14 -1.76
N ALA A 33 -2.11 -5.36 -3.08
CA ALA A 33 -0.96 -5.31 -3.97
C ALA A 33 -0.60 -3.84 -4.21
N VAL A 34 0.66 -3.48 -4.03
CA VAL A 34 1.20 -2.15 -4.27
C VAL A 34 2.06 -2.19 -5.51
N VAL A 35 1.76 -1.30 -6.47
CA VAL A 35 2.52 -1.11 -7.70
C VAL A 35 2.95 0.35 -7.74
N LEU A 36 4.26 0.59 -7.73
CA LEU A 36 4.84 1.94 -7.80
C LEU A 36 5.76 2.04 -9.02
N ASP A 37 5.78 3.20 -9.65
CA ASP A 37 6.65 3.48 -10.79
C ASP A 37 8.13 3.38 -10.38
N GLY A 38 8.88 2.51 -11.06
CA GLY A 38 10.32 2.32 -10.81
C GLY A 38 10.66 1.42 -9.61
N TYR A 39 9.67 0.77 -8.97
CA TYR A 39 9.89 -0.18 -7.88
C TYR A 39 9.33 -1.56 -8.21
N HIS A 40 9.83 -2.58 -7.53
CA HIS A 40 9.21 -3.90 -7.57
C HIS A 40 7.87 -3.86 -6.83
N SER A 41 6.86 -4.50 -7.41
CA SER A 41 5.56 -4.69 -6.75
C SER A 41 5.69 -5.53 -5.50
N PHE A 42 4.94 -5.18 -4.46
CA PHE A 42 4.91 -5.89 -3.19
C PHE A 42 3.51 -5.88 -2.60
N CYS A 43 3.27 -6.64 -1.53
CA CYS A 43 1.99 -6.63 -0.84
C CYS A 43 2.10 -5.95 0.53
N VAL A 44 1.01 -5.30 0.92
CA VAL A 44 0.76 -4.84 2.29
C VAL A 44 -0.55 -5.43 2.78
N TRP A 45 -0.62 -5.83 4.03
CA TRP A 45 -1.83 -6.43 4.60
C TRP A 45 -1.97 -6.08 6.07
N ILE A 46 -3.19 -6.24 6.58
CA ILE A 46 -3.46 -6.17 8.02
C ILE A 46 -3.48 -7.60 8.56
N ASP A 47 -2.65 -7.89 9.56
CA ASP A 47 -2.66 -9.19 10.23
C ASP A 47 -3.81 -9.31 11.25
N ASN A 48 -3.96 -10.49 11.85
CA ASN A 48 -4.98 -10.76 12.88
C ASN A 48 -4.87 -9.86 14.12
N SER A 49 -3.73 -9.19 14.34
CA SER A 49 -3.53 -8.24 15.44
C SER A 49 -3.94 -6.82 15.05
N SER A 50 -4.56 -6.63 13.89
CA SER A 50 -4.88 -5.32 13.30
C SER A 50 -3.62 -4.47 13.04
N THR A 51 -2.47 -5.10 12.83
CA THR A 51 -1.20 -4.43 12.54
C THR A 51 -0.91 -4.51 11.04
N TRP A 52 -0.50 -3.39 10.45
CA TRP A 52 -0.01 -3.36 9.07
C TRP A 52 1.31 -4.11 8.94
N LYS A 53 1.39 -4.96 7.91
CA LYS A 53 2.57 -5.72 7.51
C LYS A 53 2.83 -5.49 6.03
N SER A 54 4.08 -5.71 5.61
CA SER A 54 4.51 -5.64 4.22
C SER A 54 5.36 -6.84 3.84
N SER A 55 5.51 -7.09 2.54
CA SER A 55 6.35 -8.18 2.05
C SER A 55 7.80 -8.05 2.56
N LYS A 56 8.44 -9.18 2.85
CA LYS A 56 9.79 -9.24 3.44
C LYS A 56 10.86 -8.50 2.65
N TYR A 57 10.70 -8.38 1.33
CA TYR A 57 11.65 -7.74 0.41
C TYR A 57 11.10 -6.45 -0.20
N THR A 58 10.35 -5.68 0.60
CA THR A 58 9.88 -4.36 0.16
C THR A 58 11.10 -3.43 0.02
N ASN A 59 11.59 -3.27 -1.21
CA ASN A 59 12.76 -2.44 -1.52
C ASN A 59 12.33 -0.98 -1.79
N VAL A 60 11.62 -0.38 -0.84
CA VAL A 60 11.22 1.04 -0.87
C VAL A 60 11.80 1.76 0.33
N GLU A 61 11.99 3.08 0.21
CA GLU A 61 12.44 3.90 1.34
C GLU A 61 11.39 3.83 2.48
N PRO A 62 11.79 3.79 3.77
CA PRO A 62 10.83 3.66 4.88
C PRO A 62 9.69 4.69 4.84
N GLY A 63 9.98 5.94 4.47
CA GLY A 63 8.98 6.99 4.35
C GLY A 63 7.94 6.76 3.24
N VAL A 64 8.26 5.96 2.22
CA VAL A 64 7.30 5.57 1.17
C VAL A 64 6.29 4.58 1.73
N LEU A 65 6.75 3.58 2.48
CA LEU A 65 5.88 2.57 3.09
C LEU A 65 4.91 3.20 4.11
N ASP A 66 5.41 4.08 4.98
CA ASP A 66 4.57 4.80 5.95
C ASP A 66 3.48 5.63 5.26
N ARG A 67 3.82 6.33 4.17
CA ARG A 67 2.85 7.12 3.39
C ARG A 67 1.76 6.26 2.77
N ILE A 68 2.12 5.09 2.24
CA ILE A 68 1.17 4.13 1.65
C ILE A 68 0.20 3.61 2.71
N ILE A 69 0.73 3.17 3.86
CA ILE A 69 -0.07 2.65 4.96
C ILE A 69 -1.02 3.73 5.49
N ASN A 70 -0.56 4.98 5.60
CA ASN A 70 -1.41 6.09 6.02
C ASN A 70 -2.55 6.37 5.01
N HIS A 71 -2.24 6.38 3.71
CA HIS A 71 -3.25 6.53 2.65
C HIS A 71 -4.31 5.43 2.70
N LEU A 72 -3.89 4.17 2.85
CA LEU A 72 -4.80 3.03 2.97
C LEU A 72 -5.66 3.11 4.23
N SER A 73 -5.08 3.55 5.35
CA SER A 73 -5.80 3.70 6.62
C SER A 73 -6.87 4.79 6.54
N ILE A 74 -6.57 5.93 5.90
CA ILE A 74 -7.54 7.02 5.68
C ILE A 74 -8.67 6.55 4.76
N HIS A 75 -8.33 5.91 3.64
CA HIS A 75 -9.33 5.45 2.67
C HIS A 75 -10.21 4.32 3.21
N LYS A 76 -9.74 3.55 4.19
CA LYS A 76 -10.56 2.54 4.88
C LYS A 76 -11.59 3.16 5.84
N LEU A 77 -11.35 4.38 6.32
CA LEU A 77 -12.25 5.11 7.23
C LEU A 77 -13.29 5.97 6.49
N ALA A 78 -13.13 6.19 5.19
CA ALA A 78 -14.01 6.97 4.33
C ALA A 78 -15.09 6.08 3.70
#